data_AF-A0A841QH99-F1
#
_entry.id   AF-A0A841QH99-F1
#
_cell.length_a   1.000
_cell.length_b   1.000
_cell.length_c   1.000
_cell.angle_alpha   90.00
_cell.angle_beta   90.00
_cell.angle_gamma   90.00
#
_symmetry.space_group_name_H-M   'P 1'
#
loop_
_entity.id
_entity.type
_entity.pdbx_description
1 polymer ?
#
loop_
_entity_poly.entity_id
_entity_poly.type
_entity_poly.pdbx_seq_one_letter_code
_entity_poly.pdbx_strand_id
1 'polypeptide(L)'
;MKNHVKAGSLVALCLLCSCAQTAQGKLRQAVYDTASAYHLLASPMPDVMAGRVPGVSLSAGQKALARKASQSVLDELSALEQSIQAGNTLAETAVAALQADFAAFSTCWSGLTGGSTPAACTMATTAGTTTNTTTVTTTTQADADMSVSTNGKE
;
A
#
# COMPACT_ATOMS: atom_id res chain seq x y z
N MET A 1 -56.75 19.04 -14.04
CA MET A 1 -55.44 19.73 -13.92
C MET A 1 -54.80 19.27 -12.62
N LYS A 2 -53.92 18.26 -12.66
CA LYS A 2 -53.22 17.72 -11.48
C LYS A 2 -51.77 17.51 -11.90
N ASN A 3 -50.91 18.44 -11.47
CA ASN A 3 -49.50 18.51 -11.85
C ASN A 3 -48.72 17.59 -10.90
N HIS A 4 -48.33 16.42 -11.39
CA HIS A 4 -47.43 15.52 -10.66
C HIS A 4 -45.99 16.02 -10.79
N VAL A 5 -45.60 16.78 -9.77
CA VAL A 5 -44.33 16.74 -9.04
C VAL A 5 -43.10 16.28 -9.85
N LYS A 6 -42.29 17.29 -10.21
CA LYS A 6 -40.88 17.21 -10.63
C LYS A 6 -40.00 16.79 -9.45
N ALA A 7 -40.10 15.54 -8.98
CA ALA A 7 -39.27 14.99 -7.88
C ALA A 7 -38.35 13.83 -8.33
N GLY A 8 -38.12 13.65 -9.63
CA GLY A 8 -37.27 12.56 -10.13
C GLY A 8 -35.76 12.85 -10.11
N SER A 9 -35.34 14.12 -10.02
CA SER A 9 -33.94 14.48 -10.33
C SER A 9 -33.03 14.71 -9.11
N LEU A 10 -33.57 14.82 -7.89
CA LEU A 10 -32.77 15.07 -6.68
C LEU A 10 -32.34 13.78 -5.95
N VAL A 11 -33.09 12.68 -6.11
CA VAL A 11 -32.75 11.38 -5.48
C VAL A 11 -31.55 10.71 -6.15
N ALA A 12 -31.34 10.94 -7.46
CA ALA A 12 -30.18 10.42 -8.18
C ALA A 12 -28.84 11.03 -7.70
N LEU A 13 -28.87 12.27 -7.19
CA LEU A 13 -27.67 12.94 -6.69
C LEU A 13 -27.29 12.47 -5.26
N CYS A 14 -28.28 12.15 -4.42
CA CYS A 14 -28.04 11.65 -3.06
C CYS A 14 -27.46 10.22 -3.02
N LEU A 15 -27.62 9.43 -4.07
CA LEU A 15 -27.01 8.10 -4.18
C LEU A 15 -25.52 8.14 -4.56
N LEU A 16 -25.04 9.25 -5.11
CA LEU A 16 -23.62 9.44 -5.46
C LEU A 16 -22.78 9.96 -4.28
N CYS A 17 -23.38 10.69 -3.34
CA CYS A 17 -22.67 11.17 -2.13
C CYS A 17 -22.39 10.08 -1.08
N SER A 18 -23.05 8.92 -1.16
CA SER A 18 -22.82 7.79 -0.24
C SER A 18 -21.55 6.98 -0.56
N CYS A 19 -20.93 7.21 -1.72
CA CYS A 19 -19.67 6.54 -2.09
C CYS A 19 -18.40 7.22 -1.56
N ALA A 20 -18.52 8.43 -0.99
CA ALA A 20 -17.36 9.22 -0.53
C ALA A 20 -16.75 8.73 0.79
N GLN A 21 -17.43 7.86 1.54
CA GLN A 21 -16.93 7.25 2.78
C GLN A 21 -16.89 5.72 2.68
N THR A 22 -16.51 5.20 1.51
CA THR A 22 -16.21 3.77 1.37
C THR A 22 -14.81 3.50 1.89
N ALA A 23 -14.55 2.30 2.42
CA ALA A 23 -13.19 1.88 2.80
C ALA A 23 -12.19 2.06 1.64
N GLN A 24 -12.65 1.83 0.39
CA GLN A 24 -11.90 2.12 -0.83
C GLN A 24 -11.54 3.60 -1.00
N GLY A 25 -12.46 4.52 -0.73
CA GLY A 25 -12.19 5.96 -0.77
C GLY A 25 -11.05 6.36 0.18
N LYS A 26 -11.04 5.81 1.39
CA LYS A 26 -9.96 6.04 2.37
C LYS A 26 -8.62 5.46 1.93
N LEU A 27 -8.63 4.26 1.35
CA LEU A 27 -7.41 3.63 0.81
C LEU A 27 -6.81 4.46 -0.32
N ARG A 28 -7.63 4.93 -1.26
CA ARG A 28 -7.18 5.81 -2.35
C ARG A 28 -6.64 7.14 -1.82
N GLN A 29 -7.33 7.73 -0.84
CA GLN A 29 -6.86 8.94 -0.19
C GLN A 29 -5.51 8.73 0.49
N ALA A 30 -5.27 7.59 1.15
CA ALA A 30 -4.00 7.26 1.77
C ALA A 30 -2.84 7.10 0.76
N VAL A 31 -3.11 6.54 -0.42
CA VAL A 31 -2.12 6.47 -1.51
C VAL A 31 -1.74 7.88 -1.97
N TYR A 32 -2.72 8.75 -2.22
CA TYR A 32 -2.45 10.12 -2.65
C TYR A 32 -1.78 10.99 -1.58
N ASP A 33 -2.14 10.80 -0.31
CA ASP A 33 -1.46 11.44 0.83
C ASP A 33 0.02 11.03 0.86
N THR A 34 0.30 9.73 0.75
CA THR A 34 1.67 9.20 0.71
C THR A 34 2.45 9.71 -0.49
N ALA A 35 1.82 9.80 -1.68
CA ALA A 35 2.43 10.37 -2.88
C ALA A 35 2.82 11.84 -2.65
N SER A 36 1.94 12.63 -2.04
CA SER A 36 2.22 14.02 -1.73
C SER A 36 3.37 14.18 -0.72
N ALA A 37 3.38 13.36 0.33
CA ALA A 37 4.43 13.34 1.34
C ALA A 37 5.78 12.90 0.74
N TYR A 38 5.76 11.91 -0.16
CA TYR A 38 6.93 11.50 -0.93
C TYR A 38 7.49 12.66 -1.75
N HIS A 39 6.66 13.36 -2.52
CA HIS A 39 7.13 14.49 -3.33
C HIS A 39 7.74 15.61 -2.49
N LEU A 40 7.14 15.96 -1.35
CA LEU A 40 7.69 16.96 -0.44
C LEU A 40 9.05 16.54 0.12
N LEU A 41 9.18 15.28 0.54
CA LEU A 41 10.41 14.73 1.08
C LEU A 41 11.52 14.57 0.02
N ALA A 42 11.14 14.18 -1.20
CA ALA A 42 12.04 13.94 -2.31
C ALA A 42 12.45 15.22 -3.06
N SER A 43 11.73 16.33 -2.87
CA SER A 43 12.02 17.63 -3.51
C SER A 43 13.49 18.09 -3.39
N PRO A 44 14.16 18.00 -2.23
CA PRO A 44 15.58 18.36 -2.11
C PRO A 44 16.56 17.26 -2.59
N MET A 45 16.11 16.03 -2.84
CA MET A 45 17.00 14.93 -3.29
C MET A 45 17.87 15.27 -4.49
N PRO A 46 17.37 15.81 -5.62
CA PRO A 46 18.20 16.09 -6.78
C PRO A 46 19.32 17.09 -6.46
N ASP A 47 19.07 18.03 -5.55
CA ASP A 47 20.06 19.03 -5.15
C ASP A 47 21.13 18.42 -4.22
N VAL A 48 20.70 17.63 -3.23
CA VAL A 48 21.60 16.86 -2.35
C VAL A 48 22.44 15.86 -3.15
N MET A 49 21.82 15.15 -4.10
CA MET A 49 22.49 14.21 -5.01
C MET A 49 23.57 14.89 -5.85
N ALA A 50 23.31 16.12 -6.29
CA ALA A 50 24.24 16.94 -7.05
C ALA A 50 25.30 17.64 -6.17
N GLY A 51 25.23 17.50 -4.84
CA GLY A 51 26.16 18.16 -3.91
C GLY A 51 25.97 19.68 -3.85
N ARG A 52 24.78 20.17 -4.20
CA ARG A 52 24.44 21.60 -4.19
C ARG A 52 23.93 22.07 -2.82
N VAL A 53 23.52 21.15 -1.94
CA VAL A 53 23.10 21.46 -0.58
C VAL A 53 24.32 21.61 0.35
N PRO A 54 24.56 22.80 0.94
CA PRO A 54 25.64 22.99 1.88
C PRO A 54 25.42 22.18 3.16
N GLY A 55 26.49 21.60 3.71
CA GLY A 55 26.45 20.81 4.95
C GLY A 55 25.98 19.36 4.78
N VAL A 56 25.53 18.96 3.60
CA VAL A 56 25.15 17.57 3.29
C VAL A 56 26.10 17.00 2.23
N SER A 57 26.88 16.00 2.61
CA SER A 57 27.74 15.26 1.68
C SER A 57 27.44 13.77 1.75
N LEU A 58 26.96 13.22 0.64
CA LEU A 58 26.68 11.80 0.51
C LEU A 58 27.79 11.12 -0.30
N SER A 59 28.32 10.02 0.22
CA SER A 59 29.17 9.11 -0.55
C SER A 59 28.41 8.47 -1.71
N ALA A 60 29.13 7.91 -2.69
CA ALA A 60 28.51 7.20 -3.82
C ALA A 60 27.59 6.05 -3.37
N GLY A 61 27.98 5.31 -2.32
CA GLY A 61 27.16 4.24 -1.74
C GLY A 61 25.87 4.75 -1.10
N GLN A 62 25.94 5.86 -0.36
CA GLN A 62 24.76 6.51 0.23
C GLN A 62 23.81 7.06 -0.84
N LYS A 63 24.35 7.62 -1.94
CA LYS A 63 23.53 8.03 -3.08
C LYS A 63 22.83 6.84 -3.73
N ALA A 64 23.52 5.71 -3.89
CA ALA A 64 22.92 4.50 -4.43
C ALA A 64 21.79 3.97 -3.52
N LEU A 65 22.00 3.95 -2.20
CA LEU A 65 20.98 3.55 -1.22
C LEU A 65 19.75 4.47 -1.26
N ALA A 66 19.96 5.80 -1.26
CA ALA A 66 18.87 6.77 -1.35
C ALA A 66 18.02 6.58 -2.62
N ARG A 67 18.68 6.36 -3.77
CA ARG A 67 17.99 6.09 -5.05
C ARG A 67 17.20 4.80 -4.99
N LYS A 68 17.80 3.72 -4.47
CA LYS A 68 17.13 2.42 -4.35
C LYS A 68 15.90 2.50 -3.44
N ALA A 69 16.03 3.14 -2.27
CA ALA A 69 14.92 3.32 -1.34
C ALA A 69 13.79 4.17 -1.94
N SER A 70 14.13 5.26 -2.65
CA SER A 70 13.14 6.05 -3.40
C SER A 70 12.47 5.26 -4.51
N GLN A 71 13.22 4.45 -5.25
CA GLN A 71 12.67 3.67 -6.35
C GLN A 71 11.64 2.64 -5.87
N SER A 72 11.84 2.05 -4.68
CA SER A 72 10.85 1.14 -4.06
C SER A 72 9.51 1.82 -3.84
N VAL A 73 9.52 3.02 -3.22
CA VAL A 73 8.29 3.79 -2.97
C VAL A 73 7.60 4.17 -4.28
N LEU A 74 8.37 4.57 -5.30
CA LEU A 74 7.83 4.95 -6.61
C LEU A 74 7.21 3.76 -7.37
N ASP A 75 7.79 2.57 -7.23
CA ASP A 75 7.26 1.35 -7.86
C ASP A 75 5.89 0.98 -7.26
N GLU A 76 5.80 0.97 -5.93
CA GLU A 76 4.54 0.72 -5.19
C GLU A 76 3.49 1.80 -5.48
N LEU A 77 3.88 3.08 -5.47
CA LEU A 77 2.98 4.20 -5.83
C LEU A 77 2.44 4.03 -7.25
N SER A 78 3.31 3.76 -8.22
CA SER A 78 2.92 3.58 -9.62
C SER A 78 1.97 2.39 -9.78
N ALA A 79 2.24 1.26 -9.12
CA ALA A 79 1.38 0.08 -9.17
C ALA A 79 -0.02 0.37 -8.56
N LEU A 80 -0.06 1.05 -7.41
CA LEU A 80 -1.30 1.42 -6.76
C LEU A 80 -2.08 2.47 -7.56
N GLU A 81 -1.43 3.50 -8.10
CA GLU A 81 -2.06 4.51 -8.94
C GLU A 81 -2.64 3.93 -10.24
N GLN A 82 -1.92 3.00 -10.89
CA GLN A 82 -2.44 2.27 -12.04
C GLN A 82 -3.68 1.44 -11.67
N SER A 83 -3.66 0.78 -10.52
CA SER A 83 -4.80 0.04 -9.98
C SER A 83 -6.02 0.95 -9.75
N ILE A 84 -5.80 2.17 -9.20
CA ILE A 84 -6.85 3.18 -9.02
C ILE A 84 -7.41 3.64 -10.37
N GLN A 85 -6.54 3.94 -11.34
CA GLN A 85 -6.93 4.38 -12.69
C GLN A 85 -7.72 3.31 -13.44
N ALA A 86 -7.37 2.03 -13.26
CA ALA A 86 -8.11 0.89 -13.79
C ALA A 86 -9.46 0.66 -13.08
N GLY A 87 -9.75 1.38 -12.00
CA GLY A 87 -10.97 1.23 -11.22
C GLY A 87 -10.96 0.04 -10.26
N ASN A 88 -9.80 -0.59 -10.06
CA ASN A 88 -9.66 -1.75 -9.19
C ASN A 88 -9.83 -1.37 -7.71
N THR A 89 -10.14 -2.40 -6.91
CA THR A 89 -10.15 -2.31 -5.45
C THR A 89 -8.74 -2.47 -4.92
N LEU A 90 -8.30 -1.53 -4.09
CA LEU A 90 -7.04 -1.62 -3.36
C LEU A 90 -7.13 -2.57 -2.16
N ALA A 91 -6.07 -3.33 -1.91
CA ALA A 91 -5.91 -4.10 -0.69
C ALA A 91 -5.31 -3.21 0.42
N GLU A 92 -5.82 -3.34 1.64
CA GLU A 92 -5.29 -2.64 2.82
C GLU A 92 -3.81 -2.99 3.05
N THR A 93 -3.43 -4.24 2.81
CA THR A 93 -2.05 -4.71 2.92
C THR A 93 -1.11 -4.05 1.91
N ALA A 94 -1.58 -3.76 0.70
CA ALA A 94 -0.77 -3.08 -0.32
C ALA A 94 -0.55 -1.61 0.05
N VAL A 95 -1.57 -0.93 0.57
CA VAL A 95 -1.41 0.45 1.07
C VAL A 95 -0.55 0.50 2.33
N ALA A 96 -0.64 -0.49 3.22
CA ALA A 96 0.22 -0.60 4.39
C ALA A 96 1.69 -0.86 4.01
N ALA A 97 1.94 -1.68 2.98
CA ALA A 97 3.27 -1.90 2.43
C ALA A 97 3.87 -0.58 1.88
N LEU A 98 3.10 0.16 1.08
CA LEU A 98 3.50 1.48 0.60
C LEU A 98 3.88 2.44 1.75
N GLN A 99 3.07 2.49 2.81
CA GLN A 99 3.35 3.33 3.98
C GLN A 99 4.62 2.89 4.73
N ALA A 100 4.87 1.58 4.82
CA ALA A 100 6.07 1.04 5.43
C ALA A 100 7.32 1.36 4.59
N ASP A 101 7.26 1.20 3.27
CA ASP A 101 8.33 1.59 2.35
C ASP A 101 8.60 3.09 2.42
N PHE A 102 7.55 3.92 2.48
CA PHE A 102 7.69 5.36 2.66
C PHE A 102 8.35 5.73 4.00
N ALA A 103 7.95 5.08 5.10
CA ALA A 103 8.55 5.31 6.42
C ALA A 103 10.03 4.88 6.47
N ALA A 104 10.36 3.75 5.83
CA ALA A 104 11.73 3.28 5.69
C ALA A 104 12.56 4.25 4.85
N PHE A 105 12.01 4.74 3.75
CA PHE A 105 12.62 5.76 2.90
C PHE A 105 12.85 7.08 3.67
N SER A 106 11.85 7.57 4.40
CA SER A 106 11.94 8.79 5.21
C SER A 106 13.04 8.69 6.27
N THR A 107 13.08 7.57 6.98
CA THR A 107 14.13 7.28 7.98
C THR A 107 15.50 7.20 7.32
N CYS A 108 15.60 6.51 6.18
CA CYS A 108 16.83 6.41 5.41
C CYS A 108 17.32 7.80 4.97
N TRP A 109 16.44 8.58 4.35
CA TRP A 109 16.77 9.89 3.80
C TRP A 109 17.21 10.88 4.89
N SER A 110 16.49 10.92 6.02
CA SER A 110 16.87 11.74 7.17
C SER A 110 18.21 11.29 7.77
N GLY A 111 18.46 9.99 7.87
CA GLY A 111 19.73 9.46 8.37
C GLY A 111 20.89 9.83 7.46
N LEU A 112 20.72 9.62 6.15
CA LEU A 112 21.73 9.92 5.13
C LEU A 112 22.10 11.39 5.10
N THR A 113 21.10 12.27 5.12
CA THR A 113 21.31 13.73 5.14
C THR A 113 21.92 14.20 6.47
N GLY A 114 21.68 13.48 7.56
CA GLY A 114 22.36 13.67 8.86
C GLY A 114 23.74 13.00 8.98
N GLY A 115 24.27 12.40 7.90
CA GLY A 115 25.60 11.78 7.89
C GLY A 115 25.68 10.34 8.41
N SER A 116 24.54 9.70 8.66
CA SER A 116 24.44 8.31 9.12
C SER A 116 23.84 7.40 8.04
N THR A 117 24.08 6.08 8.11
CA THR A 117 23.42 5.11 7.21
C THR A 117 22.57 4.15 8.05
N PRO A 118 21.30 4.47 8.33
CA PRO A 118 20.44 3.61 9.13
C PRO A 118 20.05 2.33 8.38
N ALA A 119 19.78 1.25 9.11
CA ALA A 119 19.39 -0.05 8.55
C ALA A 119 18.14 0.03 7.65
N ALA A 120 17.25 1.00 7.91
CA ALA A 120 16.07 1.28 7.08
C ALA A 120 16.42 1.52 5.59
N CYS A 121 17.63 1.99 5.27
CA CYS A 121 18.10 2.14 3.88
C CYS A 121 18.21 0.82 3.10
N THR A 122 18.23 -0.32 3.79
CA THR A 122 18.31 -1.66 3.18
C THR A 122 16.99 -2.42 3.20
N MET A 123 15.96 -1.92 3.90
CA MET A 123 14.70 -2.63 4.11
C MET A 123 13.65 -2.41 3.02
N ALA A 124 13.90 -1.52 2.06
CA ALA A 124 12.99 -1.19 0.94
C ALA A 124 12.92 -2.32 -0.12
N THR A 125 12.82 -3.58 0.29
CA THR A 125 12.78 -4.75 -0.60
C THR A 125 11.90 -5.86 0.01
N THR A 126 10.71 -5.51 0.48
CA THR A 126 9.69 -6.53 0.79
C THR A 126 8.40 -6.27 0.01
N ALA A 127 8.54 -6.04 -1.29
CA ALA A 127 7.49 -6.42 -2.22
C ALA A 127 7.54 -7.95 -2.37
N GLY A 128 6.59 -8.66 -1.75
CA GLY A 128 6.30 -10.05 -2.11
C GLY A 128 7.01 -11.16 -1.32
N THR A 129 6.74 -11.27 -0.02
CA THR A 129 6.51 -12.60 0.58
C THR A 129 5.16 -12.56 1.27
N THR A 130 4.11 -12.77 0.49
CA THR A 130 2.88 -13.31 1.07
C THR A 130 3.22 -14.74 1.48
N THR A 131 3.60 -14.94 2.73
CA THR A 131 3.33 -16.24 3.36
C THR A 131 1.81 -16.32 3.40
N ASN A 132 1.22 -16.98 2.40
CA ASN A 132 -0.09 -17.59 2.59
C ASN A 132 0.11 -18.62 3.71
N THR A 133 0.03 -18.17 4.96
CA THR A 133 -0.38 -19.05 6.04
C THR A 133 -1.85 -19.31 5.79
N THR A 134 -2.13 -20.22 4.87
CA THR A 134 -3.35 -21.01 4.92
C THR A 134 -3.24 -21.77 6.22
N THR A 135 -3.77 -21.18 7.30
CA THR A 135 -4.22 -21.95 8.44
C THR A 135 -5.29 -22.88 7.89
N VAL A 136 -4.88 -24.09 7.51
CA VAL A 136 -5.82 -25.22 7.44
C VAL A 136 -6.24 -25.44 8.88
N THR A 137 -7.30 -24.74 9.29
CA THR A 137 -8.08 -25.14 10.45
C THR A 137 -8.76 -26.43 10.04
N THR A 138 -8.08 -27.56 10.25
CA THR A 138 -8.74 -28.85 10.28
C THR A 138 -9.62 -28.83 11.51
N THR A 139 -10.87 -28.38 11.34
CA THR A 139 -11.92 -28.66 12.31
C THR A 139 -12.19 -30.16 12.21
N THR A 140 -11.40 -30.97 12.92
CA THR A 140 -11.78 -32.35 13.21
C THR A 140 -12.96 -32.27 14.18
N GLN A 141 -14.15 -32.17 13.60
CA GLN A 141 -15.39 -32.43 14.29
C GLN A 141 -15.36 -33.92 14.64
N ALA A 142 -15.16 -34.18 15.92
CA ALA A 142 -15.29 -35.50 16.50
C ALA A 142 -16.78 -35.76 16.68
N ASP A 143 -17.41 -36.29 15.64
CA ASP A 143 -18.67 -37.01 15.76
C ASP A 143 -18.35 -38.52 15.72
N ALA A 144 -18.69 -39.15 16.84
CA ALA A 144 -18.62 -40.58 17.03
C ALA A 144 -19.71 -41.26 16.19
N ASP A 145 -19.34 -42.25 15.38
CA ASP A 145 -20.08 -43.51 15.28
C ASP A 145 -19.19 -44.59 14.66
N MET A 146 -18.68 -45.49 15.51
CA MET A 146 -18.01 -46.71 15.08
C MET A 146 -19.09 -47.78 14.91
N SER A 147 -19.66 -47.87 13.72
CA SER A 147 -20.50 -49.01 13.31
C SER A 147 -19.78 -49.82 12.24
N VAL A 148 -19.17 -50.90 12.70
CA VAL A 148 -18.72 -52.04 11.90
C VAL A 148 -19.94 -52.66 11.19
N SER A 149 -19.84 -52.90 9.87
CA SER A 149 -20.58 -54.02 9.27
C SER A 149 -20.00 -54.44 7.91
N THR A 150 -19.86 -55.75 7.81
CA THR A 150 -19.31 -56.61 6.77
C THR A 150 -20.08 -56.62 5.44
N ASN A 151 -19.39 -57.05 4.36
CA ASN A 151 -19.73 -58.24 3.52
C ASN A 151 -19.81 -58.02 1.98
N GLY A 152 -19.36 -59.03 1.22
CA GLY A 152 -19.71 -59.37 -0.17
C GLY A 152 -18.83 -58.72 -1.25
N LYS A 153 -17.86 -59.40 -1.88
CA LYS A 153 -17.97 -60.48 -2.90
C LYS A 153 -18.86 -60.06 -4.08
N GLU A 154 -18.25 -59.79 -5.23
CA GLU A 154 -18.33 -60.57 -6.48
C GLU A 154 -17.04 -60.39 -7.29
#